data_AF-A0A919CAL4-F1
#
_entry.id   AF-A0A919CAL4-F1
#
_cell.length_a   1.000
_cell.length_b   1.000
_cell.length_c   1.000
_cell.angle_alpha   90.00
_cell.angle_beta   90.00
_cell.angle_gamma   90.00
#
_symmetry.space_group_name_H-M   'P 1'
#
loop_
_entity.id
_entity.type
_entity.pdbx_description
1 polymer ?
#
loop_
_entity_poly.entity_id
_entity_poly.type
_entity_poly.pdbx_seq_one_letter_code
_entity_poly.pdbx_strand_id
1 'polypeptide(L)' 'MSTTSPSAPGPEPAGPEASGADQTNAAIRRLVDAQTTDGAWPSEEYELLLVEWAAAMRDDATEPVP' A
#
# COMPACT_ATOMS: atom_id res chain seq x y z
N MET A 1 -9.72 -7.28 37.03
CA MET A 1 -10.09 -6.84 35.68
C MET A 1 -8.82 -6.81 34.85
N SER A 2 -8.71 -7.68 33.84
CA SER A 2 -7.53 -7.79 32.98
C SER A 2 -7.78 -7.00 31.70
N THR A 3 -7.14 -5.84 31.54
CA THR A 3 -7.07 -5.16 30.22
C THR A 3 -5.73 -5.49 29.61
N THR A 4 -5.70 -6.58 28.84
CA THR A 4 -4.57 -6.88 27.96
C THR A 4 -4.57 -5.89 26.80
N SER A 5 -3.40 -5.32 26.56
CA SER A 5 -3.11 -4.33 25.53
C SER A 5 -3.24 -4.96 24.13
N PRO A 6 -3.99 -4.38 23.17
CA PRO A 6 -3.65 -4.59 21.77
C PRO A 6 -2.40 -3.74 21.51
N SER A 7 -1.23 -4.38 21.55
CA SER A 7 -0.02 -3.85 20.96
C SER A 7 -0.35 -3.54 19.50
N ALA A 8 -0.60 -2.27 19.17
CA ALA A 8 -0.69 -1.86 17.79
C ALA A 8 0.62 -2.29 17.12
N PRO A 9 0.59 -2.94 15.94
CA PRO A 9 1.81 -3.05 15.17
C PRO A 9 2.24 -1.60 14.88
N GLY A 10 3.35 -1.18 15.48
CA GLY A 10 4.01 0.05 15.06
C GLY A 10 4.28 -0.03 13.56
N PRO A 11 4.34 1.09 12.84
CA PRO A 11 4.66 1.08 11.42
C PRO A 11 5.97 0.30 11.24
N GLU A 12 5.89 -0.88 10.63
CA GLU A 12 7.05 -1.72 10.39
C GLU A 12 8.06 -0.90 9.56
N PRO A 13 9.36 -1.02 9.85
CA PRO A 13 10.36 -0.21 9.20
C PRO A 13 10.35 -0.54 7.72
N ALA A 14 10.13 0.48 6.87
CA ALA A 14 10.38 0.36 5.45
C ALA A 14 11.80 -0.18 5.26
N GLY A 15 11.90 -1.44 4.81
CA GLY A 15 13.15 -2.12 4.52
C GLY A 15 13.88 -1.48 3.33
N PRO A 16 15.13 -1.90 3.05
CA PRO A 16 16.12 -1.06 2.37
C PRO A 16 15.85 -0.66 0.92
N GLU A 17 14.86 -1.23 0.24
CA GLU A 17 14.38 -0.79 -1.07
C GLU A 17 12.85 -0.93 -1.01
N ALA A 18 12.10 0.16 -1.00
CA ALA A 18 10.64 0.05 -1.04
C ALA A 18 10.25 -0.74 -2.29
N SER A 19 9.65 -1.92 -2.12
CA SER A 19 9.26 -2.80 -3.22
C SER A 19 8.35 -2.04 -4.19
N GLY A 20 8.24 -2.52 -5.44
CA GLY A 20 7.32 -1.92 -6.41
C GLY A 20 5.90 -1.77 -5.85
N ALA A 21 5.46 -2.73 -5.03
CA ALA A 21 4.19 -2.69 -4.32
C ALA A 21 4.08 -1.52 -3.32
N ASP A 22 5.14 -1.21 -2.57
CA ASP A 22 5.15 -0.07 -1.64
C ASP A 22 5.06 1.27 -2.39
N GLN A 23 5.73 1.37 -3.54
CA GLN A 23 5.70 2.55 -4.39
C GLN A 23 4.30 2.80 -4.96
N THR A 24 3.64 1.77 -5.51
CA THR A 24 2.28 1.90 -6.01
C THR A 24 1.27 2.15 -4.89
N ASN A 25 1.44 1.53 -3.72
CA ASN A 25 0.59 1.79 -2.54
C ASN A 25 0.73 3.25 -2.05
N ALA A 26 1.93 3.83 -2.09
CA ALA A 26 2.13 5.24 -1.79
C ALA A 26 1.45 6.18 -2.80
N ALA A 27 1.38 5.80 -4.08
CA ALA A 27 0.63 6.54 -5.09
C ALA A 27 -0.89 6.49 -4.82
N ILE A 28 -1.42 5.32 -4.47
CA ILE A 28 -2.83 5.15 -4.08
C ILE A 28 -3.19 6.05 -2.90
N ARG A 29 -2.35 6.09 -1.85
CA ARG A 29 -2.56 6.96 -0.68
C ARG A 29 -2.60 8.43 -1.08
N ARG A 30 -1.65 8.89 -1.91
CA ARG A 30 -1.63 10.27 -2.42
C ARG A 30 -2.89 10.62 -3.23
N LEU A 31 -3.39 9.70 -4.06
CA LEU A 31 -4.62 9.89 -4.83
C LEU A 31 -5.84 10.06 -3.92
N VAL A 32 -5.96 9.20 -2.89
CA VAL A 32 -7.02 9.28 -1.87
C VAL A 32 -6.94 10.59 -1.11
N ASP A 33 -5.75 11.00 -0.70
CA ASP A 33 -5.55 12.25 0.05
C ASP A 33 -5.89 13.48 -0.80
N ALA A 34 -5.49 13.49 -2.08
CA ALA A 34 -5.81 14.56 -3.02
C ALA A 34 -7.31 14.67 -3.33
N GLN A 35 -8.04 13.54 -3.31
CA GLN A 35 -9.48 13.53 -3.56
C GLN A 35 -10.28 14.42 -2.60
N THR A 36 -9.79 14.63 -1.38
CA THR A 36 -10.47 15.45 -0.37
C THR A 36 -10.73 16.90 -0.82
N THR A 37 -10.14 17.33 -1.95
CA THR A 37 -10.20 18.71 -2.47
C THR A 37 -11.18 18.92 -3.65
N ASP A 38 -11.38 17.94 -4.55
CA ASP A 38 -11.94 18.21 -5.91
C ASP A 38 -13.26 17.48 -6.27
N GLY A 39 -13.92 16.85 -5.31
CA GLY A 39 -15.34 16.45 -5.42
C GLY A 39 -15.71 15.29 -6.36
N ALA A 40 -14.87 14.88 -7.31
CA ALA A 40 -15.11 13.70 -8.15
C ALA A 40 -13.99 12.65 -8.03
N TRP A 41 -14.36 11.40 -7.73
CA TRP A 41 -13.43 10.27 -7.55
C TRP A 41 -12.79 9.80 -8.87
N PRO A 42 -11.45 9.79 -9.03
CA PRO A 42 -10.75 9.32 -10.22
C PRO A 42 -10.70 7.79 -10.24
N SER A 43 -11.87 7.18 -10.47
CA SER A 43 -12.07 5.72 -10.44
C SER A 43 -11.09 4.99 -11.36
N GLU A 44 -10.88 5.52 -12.57
CA GLU A 44 -9.99 4.91 -13.58
C GLU A 44 -8.52 4.90 -13.13
N GLU A 45 -8.01 6.02 -12.59
CA GLU A 45 -6.64 6.08 -12.07
C GLU A 45 -6.47 5.18 -10.86
N TYR A 46 -7.46 5.14 -9.96
CA TYR A 46 -7.44 4.27 -8.79
C TYR A 46 -7.44 2.78 -9.19
N GLU A 47 -8.27 2.38 -10.16
CA GLU A 47 -8.33 1.00 -10.68
C GLU A 47 -7.00 0.58 -11.32
N LEU A 48 -6.37 1.46 -12.10
CA LEU A 48 -5.05 1.20 -12.67
C LEU A 48 -3.98 0.97 -11.60
N LEU A 49 -3.95 1.82 -10.57
CA LEU A 49 -3.01 1.66 -9.46
C LEU A 49 -3.26 0.36 -8.67
N LEU A 50 -4.52 -0.08 -8.53
CA LEU A 50 -4.83 -1.37 -7.90
C LEU A 50 -4.31 -2.55 -8.71
N VAL A 51 -4.43 -2.51 -10.04
CA VAL A 51 -3.89 -3.55 -10.93
C VAL A 51 -2.37 -3.60 -10.85
N GLU A 52 -1.71 -2.45 -10.88
CA GLU A 52 -0.25 -2.34 -10.78
C GLU A 52 0.25 -2.85 -9.41
N TRP A 53 -0.43 -2.48 -8.33
CA TRP A 53 -0.09 -2.96 -6.99
C TRP A 53 -0.25 -4.48 -6.88
N ALA A 54 -1.33 -5.02 -7.44
CA ALA A 54 -1.58 -6.46 -7.46
C ALA A 54 -0.55 -7.24 -8.30
N ALA A 55 0.01 -6.63 -9.35
CA ALA A 55 1.10 -7.21 -10.12
C ALA A 55 2.41 -7.20 -9.30
N ALA A 56 2.76 -6.06 -8.72
CA ALA A 56 3.99 -5.91 -7.94
C ALA A 56 4.04 -6.83 -6.71
N MET A 57 2.89 -7.06 -6.05
CA MET A 57 2.79 -8.03 -4.93
C MET A 57 3.08 -9.48 -5.35
N ARG A 58 2.84 -9.86 -6.61
CA ARG A 58 3.13 -11.20 -7.12
C ARG A 58 4.62 -11.36 -7.45
N ASP A 59 5.24 -10.28 -7.92
CA ASP A 59 6.67 -10.24 -8.20
C ASP A 59 7.49 -10.29 -6.90
N ASP A 60 7.05 -9.59 -5.86
CA ASP A 60 7.65 -9.63 -4.52
C ASP A 60 7.51 -11.01 -3.86
N ALA A 61 6.36 -11.68 -4.06
CA ALA A 61 6.14 -13.06 -3.60
C ALA A 61 7.01 -14.11 -4.34
N THR A 62 7.66 -13.73 -5.43
CA THR A 62 8.63 -14.57 -6.15
C THR A 62 10.02 -14.38 -5.55
N GLU A 63 10.17 -14.57 -4.23
CA GLU A 63 11.50 -14.79 -3.66
C GLU A 63 12.04 -16.14 -4.17
N PRO A 64 13.24 -16.18 -4.77
CA PRO A 64 13.85 -17.44 -5.19
C PRO A 64 14.17 -18.28 -3.95
N VAL A 65 13.50 -19.42 -3.80
CA VAL A 65 13.82 -20.43 -2.79
C VAL A 65 15.21 -21.01 -3.12
N PRO A 66 16.21 -20.92 -2.22
CA PRO A 66 17.54 -21.50 -2.45
C PRO A 66 17.54 -23.03 -2.46
#